data_AF-A0A1I0RSA7-F1
#
_entry.id   AF-A0A1I0RSA7-F1
#
_cell.length_a   1.000
_cell.length_b   1.000
_cell.length_c   1.000
_cell.angle_alpha   90.00
_cell.angle_beta   90.00
_cell.angle_gamma   90.00
#
_symmetry.space_group_name_H-M   'P 1'
#
loop_
_entity.id
_entity.type
_entity.pdbx_description
1 polymer ?
#
loop_
_entity_poly.entity_id
_entity_poly.type
_entity_poly.pdbx_seq_one_letter_code
_entity_poly.pdbx_strand_id
1 'polypeptide(L)'
;MLTYEEHFDKSCELRSEFWQSVGELDPDVIAHLINPSFMGGPVWPSLRQAFATIRRPDVTIIASDGLSDPYEEGDNDYNGLGMEVYVETTPIEGSVQNTWQFQLAYQAAQLMAEQGNVISLLEELTYITTEFYDVDVPFKTERGTVGAILGLPSTRFNNEVTLSLEAVKMVNIKLLTLAELDYILQHGDEGRVKVAELLIKQGDATLSTLERPSVI
;
A
#
# COMPACT_ATOMS: atom_id res chain seq x y z
N MET A 1 26.37 -16.56 -7.88
CA MET A 1 25.34 -16.23 -6.89
C MET A 1 25.57 -14.76 -6.59
N LEU A 2 24.55 -13.92 -6.73
CA LEU A 2 24.68 -12.50 -6.43
C LEU A 2 24.85 -12.32 -4.92
N THR A 3 25.48 -11.22 -4.52
CA THR A 3 25.60 -10.77 -3.13
C THR A 3 24.30 -10.10 -2.67
N TYR A 4 24.16 -9.90 -1.35
CA TYR A 4 23.06 -9.11 -0.79
C TYR A 4 22.97 -7.71 -1.43
N GLU A 5 24.09 -7.00 -1.54
CA GLU A 5 24.14 -5.65 -2.11
C GLU A 5 23.68 -5.64 -3.57
N GLU A 6 24.10 -6.62 -4.37
CA GLU A 6 23.62 -6.77 -5.75
C GLU A 6 22.13 -7.10 -5.82
N HIS A 7 21.60 -7.92 -4.92
CA HIS A 7 20.18 -8.21 -4.84
C HIS A 7 19.36 -6.99 -4.42
N PHE A 8 19.85 -6.22 -3.45
CA PHE A 8 19.24 -4.99 -2.96
C PHE A 8 19.19 -3.93 -4.07
N ASP A 9 20.34 -3.63 -4.70
CA ASP A 9 20.44 -2.65 -5.77
C ASP A 9 19.54 -3.04 -6.95
N LYS A 10 19.55 -4.33 -7.33
CA LYS A 10 18.72 -4.81 -8.44
C LYS A 10 17.24 -4.76 -8.11
N SER A 11 16.83 -5.05 -6.87
CA SER A 11 15.45 -4.89 -6.44
C SER A 11 15.00 -3.43 -6.47
N CYS A 12 15.84 -2.50 -6.03
CA CYS A 12 15.56 -1.06 -6.09
C CYS A 12 15.39 -0.57 -7.54
N GLU A 13 16.27 -1.01 -8.45
CA GLU A 13 16.20 -0.70 -9.88
C GLU A 13 14.90 -1.21 -10.49
N LEU A 14 14.59 -2.51 -10.32
CA LEU A 14 13.40 -3.15 -10.90
C LEU A 14 12.09 -2.53 -10.37
N ARG A 15 12.04 -2.19 -9.08
CA ARG A 15 10.87 -1.53 -8.49
C ARG A 15 10.71 -0.10 -9.02
N SER A 16 11.81 0.63 -9.22
CA SER A 16 11.79 1.97 -9.82
C SER A 16 11.35 1.92 -11.28
N GLU A 17 11.88 0.98 -12.07
CA GLU A 17 11.47 0.74 -13.46
C GLU A 17 9.99 0.40 -13.58
N PHE A 18 9.47 -0.44 -12.67
CA PHE A 18 8.05 -0.73 -12.60
C PHE A 18 7.23 0.54 -12.41
N TRP A 19 7.55 1.36 -11.41
CA TRP A 19 6.79 2.59 -11.15
C TRP A 19 6.92 3.63 -12.28
N GLN A 20 8.09 3.75 -12.90
CA GLN A 20 8.31 4.58 -14.09
C GLN A 20 7.50 4.11 -15.30
N SER A 21 7.21 2.81 -15.41
CA SER A 21 6.33 2.29 -16.45
C SER A 21 4.85 2.63 -16.21
N VAL A 22 4.47 2.93 -14.96
CA VAL A 22 3.09 3.27 -14.56
C VAL A 22 2.79 4.77 -14.73
N GLY A 23 3.77 5.64 -14.48
CA GLY A 23 3.66 7.09 -14.57
C GLY A 23 4.98 7.83 -14.33
N GLU A 24 4.93 9.15 -14.18
CA GLU A 24 6.09 9.95 -13.83
C GLU A 24 6.45 9.74 -12.36
N LEU A 25 7.57 9.07 -12.11
CA LEU A 25 8.09 8.85 -10.76
C LEU A 25 8.81 10.11 -10.26
N ASP A 26 8.36 10.66 -9.12
CA ASP A 26 9.04 11.78 -8.47
C ASP A 26 10.50 11.39 -8.16
N PRO A 27 11.49 12.28 -8.42
CA PRO A 27 12.90 11.94 -8.27
C PRO A 27 13.33 11.73 -6.82
N ASP A 28 12.63 12.38 -5.88
CA ASP A 28 12.88 12.27 -4.45
C ASP A 28 11.85 11.36 -3.79
N VAL A 29 12.33 10.39 -3.00
CA VAL A 29 11.47 9.60 -2.12
C VAL A 29 11.17 10.36 -0.83
N ILE A 30 10.01 10.08 -0.23
CA ILE A 30 9.66 10.56 1.10
C ILE A 30 10.27 9.61 2.11
N ALA A 31 11.31 10.05 2.82
CA ALA A 31 11.98 9.29 3.87
C ALA A 31 12.02 10.07 5.18
N HIS A 32 12.12 9.36 6.30
CA HIS A 32 12.26 9.99 7.60
C HIS A 32 13.68 10.51 7.83
N LEU A 33 13.79 11.69 8.43
CA LEU A 33 15.09 12.23 8.88
C LEU A 33 15.72 11.35 9.97
N ILE A 34 14.89 10.76 10.84
CA ILE A 34 15.28 9.79 11.85
C ILE A 34 14.39 8.56 11.64
N ASN A 35 15.00 7.40 11.42
CA ASN A 35 14.25 6.18 11.16
C ASN A 35 13.30 5.84 12.33
N PRO A 36 11.99 5.61 12.08
CA PRO A 36 11.03 5.27 13.13
C PRO A 36 11.42 4.05 13.96
N SER A 37 12.16 3.09 13.39
CA SER A 37 12.64 1.92 14.12
C SER A 37 13.55 2.26 15.30
N PHE A 38 14.30 3.37 15.22
CA PHE A 38 15.13 3.85 16.33
C PHE A 38 14.32 4.47 17.47
N MET A 39 13.03 4.70 17.26
CA MET A 39 12.07 5.24 18.23
C MET A 39 11.03 4.20 18.67
N GLY A 40 11.26 2.91 18.38
CA GLY A 40 10.36 1.81 18.75
C GLY A 40 9.26 1.50 17.72
N GLY A 41 9.32 2.10 16.53
CA GLY A 41 8.47 1.70 15.40
C GLY A 41 8.90 0.37 14.77
N PRO A 42 8.08 -0.21 13.88
CA PRO A 42 8.42 -1.45 13.20
C PRO A 42 9.67 -1.28 12.32
N VAL A 43 10.45 -2.36 12.24
CA VAL A 43 11.66 -2.42 11.41
C VAL A 43 11.26 -2.87 10.02
N TRP A 44 11.57 -2.05 9.01
CA TRP A 44 11.47 -2.49 7.62
C TRP A 44 12.74 -3.22 7.20
N PRO A 45 12.67 -4.10 6.19
CA PRO A 45 13.85 -4.67 5.58
C PRO A 45 14.85 -3.59 5.17
N SER A 46 16.15 -3.87 5.35
CA SER A 46 17.25 -2.94 5.02
C SER A 46 17.12 -1.54 5.65
N LEU A 47 16.28 -1.38 6.69
CA LEU A 47 15.95 -0.11 7.34
C LEU A 47 15.37 0.97 6.39
N ARG A 48 14.96 0.62 5.17
CA ARG A 48 14.55 1.59 4.16
C ARG A 48 13.05 1.91 4.28
N GLN A 49 12.72 2.84 5.18
CA GLN A 49 11.34 3.35 5.34
C GLN A 49 11.11 4.55 4.42
N ALA A 50 10.81 4.28 3.14
CA ALA A 50 10.60 5.31 2.13
C ALA A 50 9.27 5.12 1.39
N PHE A 51 8.82 6.19 0.73
CA PHE A 51 7.64 6.19 -0.12
C PHE A 51 7.92 6.91 -1.45
N ALA A 52 7.47 6.30 -2.54
CA ALA A 52 7.52 6.83 -3.88
C ALA A 52 6.20 7.55 -4.21
N THR A 53 6.28 8.63 -5.00
CA THR A 53 5.11 9.31 -5.58
C THR A 53 5.16 9.16 -7.09
N ILE A 54 4.09 8.63 -7.67
CA ILE A 54 3.94 8.41 -9.11
C ILE A 54 2.79 9.29 -9.61
N ARG A 55 3.10 10.17 -10.57
CA ARG A 55 2.17 11.17 -11.12
C ARG A 55 1.66 10.75 -12.48
N ARG A 56 0.36 10.94 -12.67
CA ARG A 56 -0.32 10.79 -13.96
C ARG A 56 -1.30 11.95 -14.15
N PRO A 57 -1.72 12.24 -15.39
CA PRO A 57 -2.73 13.27 -15.63
C PRO A 57 -4.08 12.99 -14.93
N ASP A 58 -4.41 11.72 -14.69
CA ASP A 58 -5.70 11.28 -14.14
C ASP A 58 -5.66 10.86 -12.67
N VAL A 59 -4.48 10.51 -12.13
CA VAL A 59 -4.33 10.01 -10.76
C VAL A 59 -2.95 10.36 -10.15
N THR A 60 -2.86 10.30 -8.83
CA THR A 60 -1.58 10.21 -8.11
C THR A 60 -1.54 8.90 -7.33
N ILE A 61 -0.40 8.21 -7.38
CA ILE A 61 -0.14 6.98 -6.63
C ILE A 61 0.95 7.26 -5.61
N ILE A 62 0.72 6.88 -4.37
CA ILE A 62 1.70 6.92 -3.29
C ILE A 62 1.97 5.47 -2.88
N ALA A 63 3.20 5.01 -3.06
CA ALA A 63 3.59 3.63 -2.80
C ALA A 63 4.68 3.57 -1.75
N SER A 64 4.69 2.53 -0.91
CA SER A 64 5.88 2.20 -0.14
C SER A 64 7.03 1.82 -1.07
N ASP A 65 8.25 2.06 -0.59
CA ASP A 65 9.47 1.76 -1.31
C ASP A 65 10.50 1.22 -0.31
N GLY A 66 10.40 -0.08 -0.03
CA GLY A 66 11.34 -0.79 0.83
C GLY A 66 10.75 -1.94 1.65
N LEU A 67 9.42 -2.13 1.65
CA LEU A 67 8.82 -3.31 2.29
C LEU A 67 9.25 -4.62 1.62
N SER A 68 9.58 -4.55 0.32
CA SER A 68 10.06 -5.67 -0.49
C SER A 68 11.59 -5.77 -0.59
N ASP A 69 12.33 -4.89 0.10
CA ASP A 69 13.80 -4.98 0.08
C ASP A 69 14.26 -6.30 0.71
N PRO A 70 15.30 -6.96 0.17
CA PRO A 70 15.86 -8.14 0.82
C PRO A 70 16.33 -7.83 2.23
N TYR A 71 16.32 -8.82 3.12
CA TYR A 71 16.92 -8.68 4.45
C TYR A 71 18.45 -8.73 4.37
N GLU A 72 19.13 -7.86 5.11
CA GLU A 72 20.60 -7.82 5.19
C GLU A 72 21.17 -9.04 5.95
N GLU A 73 20.44 -9.51 6.97
CA GLU A 73 20.85 -10.64 7.82
C GLU A 73 19.92 -11.84 7.66
N GLY A 74 20.52 -13.03 7.50
CA GLY A 74 19.84 -14.34 7.39
C GLY A 74 19.94 -14.98 6.00
N ASP A 75 19.88 -16.31 5.93
CA ASP A 75 19.81 -17.10 4.69
C ASP A 75 18.40 -17.00 4.08
N ASN A 76 17.99 -15.79 3.73
CA ASN A 76 16.65 -15.50 3.25
C ASN A 76 16.69 -15.20 1.75
N ASP A 77 16.35 -16.19 0.93
CA ASP A 77 16.25 -16.07 -0.54
C ASP A 77 14.94 -15.39 -0.99
N TYR A 78 14.45 -14.38 -0.25
CA TYR A 78 13.16 -13.71 -0.52
C TYR A 78 13.22 -12.18 -0.39
N ASN A 79 12.28 -11.50 -1.04
CA ASN A 79 12.19 -10.05 -1.11
C ASN A 79 11.36 -9.50 0.07
N GLY A 80 11.99 -9.39 1.23
CA GLY A 80 11.42 -8.68 2.38
C GLY A 80 10.09 -9.28 2.83
N LEU A 81 9.03 -8.47 2.80
CA LEU A 81 7.66 -8.88 3.12
C LEU A 81 6.89 -9.43 1.91
N GLY A 82 7.53 -9.57 0.75
CA GLY A 82 6.90 -10.05 -0.49
C GLY A 82 5.88 -9.08 -1.07
N MET A 83 5.88 -7.81 -0.66
CA MET A 83 4.92 -6.81 -1.12
C MET A 83 5.43 -5.37 -1.02
N GLU A 84 4.78 -4.48 -1.78
CA GLU A 84 4.67 -3.06 -1.47
C GLU A 84 3.18 -2.70 -1.34
N VAL A 85 2.87 -1.65 -0.58
CA VAL A 85 1.52 -1.11 -0.48
C VAL A 85 1.40 0.18 -1.28
N TYR A 86 0.22 0.48 -1.82
CA TYR A 86 -0.02 1.76 -2.49
C TYR A 86 -1.43 2.30 -2.28
N VAL A 87 -1.54 3.62 -2.29
CA VAL A 87 -2.81 4.37 -2.37
C VAL A 87 -2.87 5.05 -3.73
N GLU A 88 -3.96 4.83 -4.47
CA GLU A 88 -4.27 5.57 -5.69
C GLU A 88 -5.37 6.59 -5.39
N THR A 89 -5.22 7.82 -5.88
CA THR A 89 -6.14 8.93 -5.60
C THR A 89 -6.27 9.88 -6.79
N THR A 90 -7.17 10.86 -6.68
CA THR A 90 -7.24 11.97 -7.63
C THR A 90 -5.91 12.74 -7.68
N PRO A 91 -5.61 13.46 -8.76
CA PRO A 91 -4.34 14.17 -8.90
C PRO A 91 -4.07 15.12 -7.73
N ILE A 92 -2.88 15.01 -7.13
CA ILE A 92 -2.39 15.92 -6.09
C ILE A 92 -1.29 16.78 -6.69
N GLU A 93 -1.46 18.09 -6.66
CA GLU A 93 -0.41 19.04 -7.04
C GLU A 93 0.55 19.26 -5.87
N GLY A 94 1.85 19.20 -6.13
CA GLY A 94 2.89 19.44 -5.12
C GLY A 94 3.10 18.29 -4.14
N SER A 95 3.45 18.62 -2.89
CA SER A 95 3.87 17.64 -1.88
C SER A 95 2.71 16.84 -1.32
N VAL A 96 2.87 15.52 -1.24
CA VAL A 96 1.88 14.59 -0.68
C VAL A 96 2.09 14.29 0.81
N GLN A 97 3.20 14.71 1.42
CA GLN A 97 3.61 14.27 2.77
C GLN A 97 2.60 14.57 3.89
N ASN A 98 1.81 15.64 3.73
CA ASN A 98 0.84 16.07 4.73
C ASN A 98 -0.61 15.72 4.33
N THR A 99 -0.80 14.88 3.31
CA THR A 99 -2.15 14.54 2.81
C THR A 99 -2.67 13.27 3.48
N TRP A 100 -3.99 13.11 3.48
CA TRP A 100 -4.63 11.90 4.04
C TRP A 100 -4.24 10.63 3.28
N GLN A 101 -3.93 10.75 1.98
CA GLN A 101 -3.49 9.64 1.15
C GLN A 101 -2.14 9.11 1.62
N PHE A 102 -1.21 10.01 1.94
CA PHE A 102 0.07 9.62 2.52
C PHE A 102 -0.12 9.04 3.92
N GLN A 103 -0.99 9.62 4.77
CA GLN A 103 -1.30 9.06 6.09
C GLN A 103 -1.83 7.63 6.01
N LEU A 104 -2.66 7.32 4.99
CA LEU A 104 -3.20 5.99 4.75
C LEU A 104 -2.11 5.02 4.26
N ALA A 105 -1.32 5.41 3.25
CA ALA A 105 -0.21 4.60 2.73
C ALA A 105 0.83 4.31 3.83
N TYR A 106 1.17 5.34 4.62
CA TYR A 106 2.11 5.24 5.72
C TYR A 106 1.66 4.22 6.76
N GLN A 107 0.44 4.37 7.29
CA GLN A 107 -0.06 3.46 8.32
C GLN A 107 -0.24 2.03 7.82
N ALA A 108 -0.68 1.86 6.56
CA ALA A 108 -0.74 0.54 5.96
C ALA A 108 0.63 -0.12 5.91
N ALA A 109 1.66 0.61 5.48
CA ALA A 109 3.02 0.09 5.40
C ALA A 109 3.60 -0.26 6.78
N GLN A 110 3.35 0.57 7.79
CA GLN A 110 3.73 0.28 9.18
C GLN A 110 3.03 -0.99 9.70
N LEU A 111 1.72 -1.15 9.42
CA LEU A 111 0.97 -2.34 9.79
C LEU A 111 1.53 -3.61 9.11
N MET A 112 1.89 -3.53 7.82
CA MET A 112 2.50 -4.67 7.11
C MET A 112 3.82 -5.07 7.74
N ALA A 113 4.68 -4.09 8.06
CA ALA A 113 5.97 -4.33 8.69
C ALA A 113 5.85 -4.89 10.12
N GLU A 114 4.80 -4.52 10.86
CA GLU A 114 4.57 -5.04 12.22
C GLU A 114 4.02 -6.48 12.22
N GLN A 115 3.13 -6.83 11.28
CA GLN A 115 2.43 -8.11 11.28
C GLN A 115 3.15 -9.23 10.51
N GLY A 116 4.14 -8.91 9.67
CA GLY A 116 5.12 -9.83 9.06
C GLY A 116 4.59 -10.88 8.06
N ASN A 117 3.35 -11.35 8.20
CA ASN A 117 2.76 -12.44 7.41
C ASN A 117 1.44 -12.05 6.72
N VAL A 118 1.27 -10.75 6.41
CA VAL A 118 0.04 -10.27 5.77
C VAL A 118 -0.12 -10.82 4.35
N ILE A 119 0.98 -11.21 3.68
CA ILE A 119 0.93 -11.76 2.33
C ILE A 119 0.18 -13.09 2.28
N SER A 120 0.43 -14.00 3.22
CA SER A 120 -0.27 -15.28 3.32
C SER A 120 -1.76 -15.06 3.61
N LEU A 121 -2.08 -14.05 4.43
CA LEU A 121 -3.47 -13.71 4.73
C LEU A 121 -4.19 -13.15 3.49
N LEU A 122 -3.51 -12.35 2.66
CA LEU A 122 -4.06 -11.88 1.39
C LEU A 122 -4.26 -13.03 0.39
N GLU A 123 -3.42 -14.05 0.41
CA GLU A 123 -3.59 -15.25 -0.42
C GLU A 123 -4.79 -16.08 -0.01
N GLU A 124 -5.03 -16.19 1.30
CA GLU A 124 -6.17 -16.92 1.83
C GLU A 124 -7.49 -16.16 1.62
N LEU A 125 -7.51 -14.85 1.91
CA LEU A 125 -8.74 -14.06 1.96
C LEU A 125 -9.03 -13.24 0.71
N THR A 126 -8.04 -13.06 -0.19
CA THR A 126 -8.05 -12.15 -1.35
C THR A 126 -8.14 -10.66 -0.98
N TYR A 127 -9.03 -10.31 -0.05
CA TYR A 127 -9.24 -8.97 0.47
C TYR A 127 -9.16 -8.98 1.99
N ILE A 128 -8.51 -7.97 2.56
CA ILE A 128 -8.45 -7.73 4.00
C ILE A 128 -9.11 -6.39 4.29
N THR A 129 -9.82 -6.28 5.42
CA THR A 129 -10.35 -5.00 5.90
C THR A 129 -9.70 -4.68 7.23
N THR A 130 -9.29 -3.42 7.41
CA THR A 130 -8.70 -2.92 8.64
C THR A 130 -9.13 -1.48 8.89
N GLU A 131 -8.75 -0.94 10.04
CA GLU A 131 -9.02 0.43 10.44
C GLU A 131 -7.73 1.16 10.82
N PHE A 132 -7.64 2.44 10.48
CA PHE A 132 -6.50 3.31 10.79
C PHE A 132 -6.94 4.51 11.62
N TYR A 133 -6.04 5.03 12.46
CA TYR A 133 -6.29 6.23 13.27
C TYR A 133 -5.71 7.46 12.58
N ASP A 134 -6.10 8.67 13.00
CA ASP A 134 -5.43 9.93 12.60
C ASP A 134 -5.30 10.17 11.08
N VAL A 135 -6.16 9.57 10.26
CA VAL A 135 -6.27 9.87 8.82
C VAL A 135 -7.27 11.01 8.62
N ASP A 136 -6.88 12.09 7.96
CA ASP A 136 -7.68 13.32 7.84
C ASP A 136 -8.76 13.25 6.75
N VAL A 137 -9.79 12.45 7.00
CA VAL A 137 -10.96 12.29 6.12
C VAL A 137 -12.28 12.43 6.90
N PRO A 138 -13.40 12.75 6.22
CA PRO A 138 -14.71 12.84 6.86
C PRO A 138 -15.31 11.47 7.24
N PHE A 139 -14.79 10.36 6.73
CA PHE A 139 -15.33 9.01 6.94
C PHE A 139 -14.81 8.35 8.23
N LYS A 140 -14.95 9.05 9.37
CA LYS A 140 -14.46 8.60 10.67
C LYS A 140 -15.56 7.95 11.49
N THR A 141 -15.26 6.79 12.11
CA THR A 141 -16.13 6.16 13.10
C THR A 141 -16.23 7.03 14.35
N GLU A 142 -17.11 6.67 15.29
CA GLU A 142 -17.17 7.32 16.62
C GLU A 142 -15.85 7.22 17.39
N ARG A 143 -15.01 6.23 17.09
CA ARG A 143 -13.68 6.05 17.68
C ARG A 143 -12.59 6.89 17.00
N GLY A 144 -12.95 7.64 15.96
CA GLY A 144 -12.02 8.43 15.15
C GLY A 144 -11.19 7.62 14.16
N THR A 145 -11.54 6.35 13.93
CA THR A 145 -10.87 5.48 12.96
C THR A 145 -11.49 5.60 11.57
N VAL A 146 -10.74 5.20 10.55
CA VAL A 146 -11.20 5.13 9.16
C VAL A 146 -11.03 3.72 8.64
N GLY A 147 -12.02 3.20 7.90
CA GLY A 147 -11.95 1.87 7.31
C GLY A 147 -11.16 1.84 6.02
N ALA A 148 -10.42 0.77 5.78
CA ALA A 148 -9.76 0.50 4.51
C ALA A 148 -9.92 -0.96 4.10
N ILE A 149 -10.01 -1.19 2.79
CA ILE A 149 -9.94 -2.52 2.17
C ILE A 149 -8.65 -2.66 1.36
N LEU A 150 -8.01 -3.81 1.50
CA LEU A 150 -6.71 -4.12 0.93
C LEU A 150 -6.85 -5.16 -0.17
N GLY A 151 -5.96 -5.11 -1.17
CA GLY A 151 -5.83 -6.15 -2.19
C GLY A 151 -6.78 -6.01 -3.39
N LEU A 152 -7.44 -4.86 -3.55
CA LEU A 152 -8.22 -4.62 -4.77
C LEU A 152 -7.30 -4.53 -6.00
N PRO A 153 -7.67 -5.17 -7.12
CA PRO A 153 -6.82 -5.21 -8.30
C PRO A 153 -6.89 -3.88 -9.06
N SER A 154 -5.73 -3.37 -9.44
CA SER A 154 -5.62 -2.31 -10.44
C SER A 154 -5.92 -2.85 -11.83
N THR A 155 -6.64 -2.07 -12.63
CA THR A 155 -6.81 -2.29 -14.07
C THR A 155 -5.78 -1.53 -14.91
N ARG A 156 -4.94 -0.70 -14.28
CA ARG A 156 -4.00 0.22 -14.94
C ARG A 156 -2.60 -0.34 -15.07
N PHE A 157 -2.22 -1.28 -14.21
CA PHE A 157 -0.90 -1.90 -14.16
C PHE A 157 -0.97 -3.28 -13.53
N ASN A 158 0.12 -4.06 -13.67
CA ASN A 158 0.19 -5.39 -13.08
C ASN A 158 0.26 -5.30 -11.56
N ASN A 159 -0.49 -6.14 -10.85
CA ASN A 159 -0.52 -6.13 -9.37
C ASN A 159 0.66 -6.91 -8.76
N GLU A 160 1.65 -7.28 -9.58
CA GLU A 160 2.87 -7.97 -9.20
C GLU A 160 4.06 -7.47 -10.02
N VAL A 161 5.24 -7.46 -9.41
CA VAL A 161 6.52 -7.17 -10.08
C VAL A 161 7.54 -8.22 -9.67
N THR A 162 8.30 -8.74 -10.62
CA THR A 162 9.44 -9.62 -10.33
C THR A 162 10.65 -8.77 -9.96
N LEU A 163 11.13 -8.95 -8.73
CA LEU A 163 12.37 -8.34 -8.23
C LEU A 163 13.53 -9.34 -8.35
N SER A 164 14.63 -9.10 -7.64
CA SER A 164 15.86 -9.87 -7.81
C SER A 164 15.81 -11.31 -7.27
N LEU A 165 14.92 -11.60 -6.31
CA LEU A 165 14.77 -12.92 -5.68
C LEU A 165 13.42 -13.57 -6.03
N GLU A 166 12.33 -12.80 -5.99
CA GLU A 166 10.98 -13.31 -6.22
C GLU A 166 10.02 -12.26 -6.81
N ALA A 167 8.80 -12.70 -7.13
CA ALA A 167 7.70 -11.79 -7.42
C ALA A 167 7.12 -11.23 -6.12
N VAL A 168 6.87 -9.93 -6.09
CA VAL A 168 6.23 -9.25 -4.96
C VAL A 168 4.92 -8.63 -5.39
N LYS A 169 3.96 -8.57 -4.47
CA LYS A 169 2.62 -8.01 -4.73
C LYS A 169 2.59 -6.50 -4.56
N MET A 170 1.89 -5.82 -5.44
CA MET A 170 1.48 -4.43 -5.27
C MET A 170 0.09 -4.41 -4.66
N VAL A 171 0.00 -4.13 -3.37
CA VAL A 171 -1.24 -4.21 -2.59
C VAL A 171 -1.89 -2.84 -2.50
N ASN A 172 -3.05 -2.69 -3.14
CA ASN A 172 -3.85 -1.49 -3.01
C ASN A 172 -4.36 -1.33 -1.57
N ILE A 173 -4.36 -0.10 -1.07
CA ILE A 173 -5.04 0.34 0.14
C ILE A 173 -6.14 1.31 -0.27
N LYS A 174 -7.40 0.87 -0.19
CA LYS A 174 -8.55 1.69 -0.55
C LYS A 174 -9.30 2.17 0.68
N LEU A 175 -9.54 3.49 0.73
CA LEU A 175 -10.42 4.10 1.70
C LEU A 175 -11.87 3.63 1.52
N LEU A 176 -12.49 3.20 2.62
CA LEU A 176 -13.93 2.89 2.69
C LEU A 176 -14.73 4.10 3.16
N THR A 177 -15.95 4.21 2.65
CA THR A 177 -16.98 5.04 3.29
C THR A 177 -17.46 4.38 4.59
N LEU A 178 -18.10 5.15 5.48
CA LEU A 178 -18.67 4.59 6.71
C LEU A 178 -19.73 3.53 6.44
N ALA A 179 -20.59 3.73 5.45
CA ALA A 179 -21.63 2.76 5.09
C ALA A 179 -21.05 1.42 4.64
N GLU A 180 -19.94 1.45 3.88
CA GLU A 180 -19.24 0.23 3.45
C GLU A 180 -18.56 -0.48 4.62
N LEU A 181 -17.89 0.27 5.50
CA LEU A 181 -17.28 -0.29 6.72
C LEU A 181 -18.35 -0.93 7.61
N ASP A 182 -19.44 -0.21 7.88
CA ASP A 182 -20.56 -0.71 8.69
C ASP A 182 -21.18 -1.97 8.08
N TYR A 183 -21.31 -2.01 6.76
CA TYR A 183 -21.81 -3.18 6.05
C TYR A 183 -20.89 -4.38 6.23
N ILE A 184 -19.56 -4.19 6.11
CA ILE A 184 -18.57 -5.25 6.33
C ILE A 184 -18.62 -5.73 7.78
N LEU A 185 -18.71 -4.83 8.76
CA LEU A 185 -18.79 -5.20 10.18
C LEU A 185 -20.05 -6.02 10.49
N GLN A 186 -21.18 -5.73 9.82
CA GLN A 186 -22.44 -6.45 10.01
C GLN A 186 -22.46 -7.83 9.33
N HIS A 187 -21.77 -7.99 8.20
CA HIS A 187 -21.86 -9.19 7.35
C HIS A 187 -20.57 -10.01 7.28
N GLY A 188 -19.50 -9.58 7.96
CA GLY A 188 -18.22 -10.28 8.01
C GLY A 188 -17.59 -10.50 6.63
N ASP A 189 -17.15 -11.73 6.39
CA ASP A 189 -16.45 -12.13 5.16
C ASP A 189 -17.31 -11.95 3.91
N GLU A 190 -18.59 -12.30 3.97
CA GLU A 190 -19.52 -12.10 2.85
C GLU A 190 -19.67 -10.61 2.54
N GLY A 191 -19.72 -9.77 3.58
CA GLY A 191 -19.75 -8.31 3.45
C GLY A 191 -18.52 -7.76 2.75
N ARG A 192 -17.33 -8.22 3.17
CA ARG A 192 -16.04 -7.82 2.59
C ARG A 192 -15.94 -8.18 1.11
N VAL A 193 -16.26 -9.42 0.75
CA VAL A 193 -16.28 -9.86 -0.66
C VAL A 193 -17.28 -9.05 -1.46
N LYS A 194 -18.48 -8.81 -0.91
CA LYS A 194 -19.53 -8.05 -1.59
C LYS A 194 -19.11 -6.61 -1.89
N VAL A 195 -18.53 -5.92 -0.91
CA VAL A 195 -18.01 -4.56 -1.10
C VAL A 195 -16.91 -4.54 -2.15
N ALA A 196 -15.97 -5.48 -2.11
CA ALA A 196 -14.90 -5.58 -3.12
C ALA A 196 -15.45 -5.77 -4.54
N GLU A 197 -16.39 -6.69 -4.73
CA GLU A 197 -17.05 -6.92 -6.04
C GLU A 197 -17.74 -5.66 -6.57
N LEU A 198 -18.44 -4.93 -5.70
CA LEU A 198 -19.16 -3.73 -6.08
C LEU A 198 -18.20 -2.58 -6.44
N LEU A 199 -17.09 -2.42 -5.69
CA LEU A 199 -16.02 -1.48 -6.01
C LEU A 199 -15.36 -1.81 -7.35
N ILE A 200 -15.11 -3.09 -7.63
CA ILE A 200 -14.58 -3.55 -8.93
C ILE A 200 -15.57 -3.22 -10.06
N LYS A 201 -16.86 -3.49 -9.86
CA LYS A 201 -17.90 -3.23 -10.85
C LYS A 201 -18.10 -1.74 -11.15
N GLN A 202 -17.74 -0.86 -10.21
CA GLN A 202 -17.82 0.59 -10.40
C GLN A 202 -16.83 1.11 -11.46
N GLY A 203 -15.73 0.38 -11.73
CA GLY A 203 -14.76 0.69 -12.79
C GLY A 203 -13.43 1.24 -12.30
N ASP A 204 -13.40 1.94 -11.17
CA ASP A 204 -12.18 2.48 -10.54
C ASP A 204 -11.98 1.84 -9.15
N ALA A 205 -11.71 0.54 -9.15
CA ALA A 205 -11.66 -0.29 -7.95
C ALA A 205 -10.67 0.24 -6.91
N THR A 206 -9.50 0.71 -7.33
CA THR A 206 -8.36 1.10 -6.48
C THR A 206 -8.35 2.59 -6.12
N LEU A 207 -9.08 3.42 -6.86
CA LEU A 207 -9.12 4.87 -6.67
C LEU A 207 -9.83 5.25 -5.37
N SER A 208 -9.12 5.96 -4.48
CA SER A 208 -9.66 6.52 -3.24
C SER A 208 -9.97 8.01 -3.42
N THR A 209 -11.24 8.38 -3.21
CA THR A 209 -11.72 9.77 -3.27
C THR A 209 -12.72 10.04 -2.14
N LEU A 210 -12.88 11.31 -1.78
CA LEU A 210 -13.85 11.76 -0.78
C LEU A 210 -15.23 12.07 -1.39
N GLU A 211 -15.33 12.22 -2.71
CA GLU A 211 -16.58 12.52 -3.40
C GLU A 211 -17.37 11.29 -3.85
N ARG A 212 -16.78 10.10 -3.77
CA ARG A 212 -17.41 8.86 -4.23
C ARG A 212 -18.55 8.43 -3.27
N PRO A 213 -19.77 8.16 -3.77
CA PRO A 213 -20.81 7.57 -2.95
C PRO A 213 -20.47 6.12 -2.57
N SER A 214 -21.01 5.65 -1.44
CA SER A 214 -21.01 4.23 -1.05
C SER A 214 -21.47 3.34 -2.21
N VAL A 215 -20.85 2.17 -2.37
CA VAL A 215 -21.35 1.14 -3.31
C VAL A 215 -22.42 0.23 -2.72
N ILE A 216 -22.60 0.28 -1.39
CA ILE A 216 -23.72 -0.33 -0.67
C ILE A 216 -24.94 0.57 -0.77
#